data_AF-A0A972VXQ2-F1
#
_entry.id   AF-A0A972VXQ2-F1
#
_cell.length_a   1.000
_cell.length_b   1.000
_cell.length_c   1.000
_cell.angle_alpha   90.00
_cell.angle_beta   90.00
_cell.angle_gamma   90.00
#
_symmetry.space_group_name_H-M   'P 1'
#
loop_
_entity.id
_entity.type
_entity.pdbx_description
1 polymer ?
#
loop_
_entity_poly.entity_id
_entity_poly.type
_entity_poly.pdbx_seq_one_letter_code
_entity_poly.pdbx_strand_id
1 'polypeptide(L)'
;MSDQPVHRLPDYNLKVVRQFAIMTVVWGIVGMLVGVLIAAQLAWPIMNFNSEYLHFGRLRPLHTNAVIFAFGGCALMGTSLYIVQLTCQAKLFLSGLASFVFWGWQLVIVLAAITLPMGLTTSKEYAELEWPIDILITLVWV
;
A
#
# COMPACT_ATOMS: atom_id res chain seq x y z
N MET A 1 29.72 -20.08 -38.69
CA MET A 1 28.98 -18.81 -38.49
C MET A 1 28.12 -19.01 -37.23
N SER A 2 28.66 -18.61 -36.08
CA SER A 2 28.10 -18.51 -34.71
C SER A 2 26.77 -19.21 -34.32
N ASP A 3 26.86 -20.44 -33.79
CA ASP A 3 25.89 -20.96 -32.80
C ASP A 3 26.26 -20.45 -31.41
N GLN A 4 26.05 -19.16 -31.16
CA GLN A 4 26.12 -18.63 -29.81
C GLN A 4 24.83 -19.03 -29.08
N PRO A 5 24.89 -19.63 -27.88
CA PRO A 5 23.68 -19.93 -27.13
C PRO A 5 22.94 -18.63 -26.88
N VAL A 6 21.71 -18.52 -27.40
CA VAL A 6 20.83 -17.38 -27.14
C VAL A 6 20.63 -17.31 -25.63
N HIS A 7 21.22 -16.30 -24.99
CA HIS A 7 21.05 -16.05 -23.55
C HIS A 7 19.59 -15.67 -23.29
N ARG A 8 18.74 -16.67 -23.04
CA ARG A 8 17.34 -16.45 -22.70
C ARG A 8 17.28 -15.89 -21.28
N LEU A 9 16.83 -14.64 -21.18
CA LEU A 9 16.52 -14.04 -19.88
C LEU A 9 15.50 -14.92 -19.15
N PRO A 10 15.58 -15.02 -17.82
CA PRO A 10 14.56 -15.70 -17.03
C PRO A 10 13.18 -15.08 -17.28
N ASP A 11 12.15 -15.92 -17.29
CA ASP A 11 10.77 -15.46 -17.38
C ASP A 11 10.36 -14.73 -16.09
N TYR A 12 10.43 -13.40 -16.10
CA TYR A 12 10.10 -12.56 -14.95
C TYR A 12 8.60 -12.55 -14.64
N ASN A 13 8.27 -12.61 -13.36
CA ASN A 13 6.90 -12.47 -12.90
C ASN A 13 6.51 -10.98 -12.84
N LEU A 14 6.02 -10.46 -13.97
CA LEU A 14 5.59 -9.06 -14.09
C LEU A 14 4.14 -8.82 -13.66
N LYS A 15 3.36 -9.87 -13.41
CA LYS A 15 1.94 -9.74 -13.03
C LYS A 15 1.79 -8.96 -11.72
N VAL A 16 2.49 -9.42 -10.68
CA VAL A 16 2.43 -8.80 -9.34
C VAL A 16 3.05 -7.41 -9.35
N VAL A 17 4.14 -7.21 -10.10
CA VAL A 17 4.74 -5.88 -10.32
C VAL A 17 3.72 -4.92 -10.91
N ARG A 18 2.98 -5.32 -11.95
CA ARG A 18 1.93 -4.50 -12.56
C ARG A 18 0.79 -4.21 -11.60
N GLN A 19 0.37 -5.20 -10.82
CA GLN A 19 -0.70 -5.02 -9.83
C GLN A 19 -0.29 -3.98 -8.78
N PHE A 20 0.92 -4.08 -8.21
CA PHE A 20 1.44 -3.07 -7.30
C PHE A 20 1.59 -1.71 -7.97
N ALA A 21 2.15 -1.62 -9.18
CA ALA A 21 2.31 -0.35 -9.89
C ALA A 21 0.98 0.38 -10.11
N ILE A 22 -0.07 -0.35 -10.51
CA ILE A 22 -1.42 0.22 -10.64
C ILE A 22 -1.95 0.68 -9.29
N MET A 23 -1.86 -0.17 -8.26
CA MET A 23 -2.36 0.16 -6.93
C MET A 23 -1.58 1.30 -6.26
N THR A 24 -0.30 1.47 -6.56
CA THR A 24 0.48 2.65 -6.16
C THR A 24 -0.17 3.91 -6.67
N VAL A 25 -0.55 3.97 -7.95
CA VAL A 25 -1.21 5.16 -8.51
C VAL A 25 -2.58 5.37 -7.88
N VAL A 26 -3.38 4.30 -7.73
CA VAL A 26 -4.72 4.37 -7.11
C VAL A 26 -4.63 4.90 -5.68
N TRP A 27 -3.77 4.33 -4.85
CA TRP A 27 -3.61 4.75 -3.46
C TRP A 27 -2.91 6.09 -3.32
N GLY A 28 -2.04 6.46 -4.26
CA GLY A 28 -1.47 7.81 -4.35
C GLY A 28 -2.55 8.86 -4.53
N ILE A 29 -3.48 8.63 -5.47
CA ILE A 29 -4.62 9.52 -5.68
C ILE A 29 -5.50 9.57 -4.43
N VAL A 30 -5.90 8.43 -3.87
CA VAL A 30 -6.76 8.38 -2.67
C VAL A 30 -6.11 9.09 -1.49
N GLY A 31 -4.85 8.75 -1.16
CA GLY A 31 -4.13 9.33 -0.03
C GLY A 31 -3.94 10.84 -0.17
N MET A 32 -3.56 11.33 -1.35
CA MET A 32 -3.40 12.76 -1.59
C MET A 32 -4.73 13.50 -1.58
N LEU A 33 -5.82 12.92 -2.10
CA LEU A 33 -7.16 13.52 -2.03
C LEU A 33 -7.66 13.66 -0.59
N VAL A 34 -7.48 12.64 0.26
CA VAL A 34 -7.79 12.77 1.70
C VAL A 34 -6.91 13.86 2.33
N GLY A 35 -5.64 13.97 1.91
CA GLY A 35 -4.74 15.05 2.32
C GLY A 35 -5.27 16.45 2.01
N VAL A 36 -5.77 16.65 0.78
CA VAL A 36 -6.42 17.91 0.38
C VAL A 36 -7.69 18.17 1.18
N LEU A 37 -8.49 17.13 1.44
CA LEU A 37 -9.71 17.24 2.26
C LEU A 37 -9.40 17.70 3.69
N ILE A 38 -8.45 17.06 4.37
CA ILE A 38 -8.09 17.43 5.75
C ILE A 38 -7.39 18.78 5.82
N ALA A 39 -6.66 19.19 4.77
CA ALA A 39 -6.14 20.55 4.66
C ALA A 39 -7.29 21.58 4.53
N ALA A 40 -8.32 21.27 3.74
CA ALA A 40 -9.52 22.11 3.64
C ALA A 40 -10.30 22.18 4.96
N GLN A 41 -10.32 21.11 5.77
CA GLN A 41 -10.93 21.12 7.11
C GLN A 41 -10.21 22.03 8.10
N LEU A 42 -8.89 22.17 7.98
CA LEU A 42 -8.12 23.14 8.77
C LEU A 42 -8.39 24.59 8.32
N ALA A 43 -8.59 24.82 7.02
CA ALA A 43 -8.89 26.15 6.48
C ALA A 43 -10.35 26.58 6.75
N TRP A 44 -11.29 25.65 6.56
CA TRP A 44 -12.73 25.86 6.70
C TRP A 44 -13.36 24.75 7.55
N PRO A 45 -13.54 24.97 8.86
CA PRO A 45 -14.05 23.93 9.78
C PRO A 45 -15.40 23.32 9.40
N ILE A 46 -16.22 24.02 8.61
CA ILE A 46 -17.49 23.53 8.07
C ILE A 46 -17.33 22.26 7.21
N MET A 47 -16.14 22.04 6.63
CA MET A 47 -15.79 20.84 5.86
C MET A 47 -15.65 19.56 6.72
N ASN A 48 -15.86 19.63 8.04
CA ASN A 48 -16.02 18.44 8.88
C ASN A 48 -17.44 17.84 8.77
N PHE A 49 -18.38 18.53 8.10
CA PHE A 49 -19.73 18.06 7.79
C PHE A 49 -20.58 17.64 9.02
N ASN A 50 -20.19 18.04 10.24
CA ASN A 50 -20.78 17.56 11.50
C ASN A 50 -20.89 16.02 11.56
N SER A 51 -19.97 15.31 10.90
CA SER A 51 -19.93 13.85 10.82
C SER A 51 -18.77 13.31 11.63
N GLU A 52 -18.99 12.24 12.39
CA GLU A 52 -17.93 11.61 13.16
C GLU A 52 -16.90 10.88 12.29
N TYR A 53 -17.33 10.31 11.14
CA TYR A 53 -16.46 9.54 10.25
C TYR A 53 -15.55 10.41 9.40
N LEU A 54 -16.04 11.59 9.01
CA LEU A 54 -15.32 12.55 8.17
C LEU A 54 -14.62 13.64 8.99
N HIS A 55 -14.60 13.52 10.32
CA HIS A 55 -13.96 14.51 11.17
C HIS A 55 -12.43 14.47 11.02
N PHE A 56 -11.79 15.64 11.03
CA PHE A 56 -10.34 15.79 10.88
C PHE A 56 -9.52 14.82 11.74
N GLY A 57 -9.91 14.66 13.01
CA GLY A 57 -9.22 13.77 13.95
C GLY A 57 -9.17 12.30 13.51
N ARG A 58 -10.18 11.80 12.77
CA ARG A 58 -10.20 10.42 12.26
C ARG A 58 -9.64 10.31 10.84
N LEU A 59 -9.80 11.35 10.01
CA LEU A 59 -9.26 11.35 8.65
C LEU A 59 -7.75 11.61 8.59
N ARG A 60 -7.16 12.27 9.59
CA ARG A 60 -5.70 12.47 9.67
C ARG A 60 -4.91 11.15 9.70
N PRO A 61 -5.19 10.20 10.61
CA PRO A 61 -4.50 8.91 10.60
C PRO A 61 -4.82 8.09 9.35
N LEU A 62 -6.01 8.26 8.75
CA LEU A 62 -6.32 7.64 7.46
C LEU A 62 -5.40 8.18 6.34
N HIS A 63 -5.22 9.50 6.26
CA HIS A 63 -4.33 10.13 5.29
C HIS A 63 -2.88 9.64 5.44
N THR A 64 -2.35 9.64 6.66
CA THR A 64 -0.97 9.22 6.91
C THR A 64 -0.75 7.77 6.51
N ASN A 65 -1.65 6.86 6.92
CA ASN A 65 -1.57 5.44 6.55
C ASN A 65 -1.74 5.22 5.02
N ALA A 66 -2.66 5.94 4.38
CA ALA A 66 -2.87 5.84 2.94
C ALA A 66 -1.67 6.34 2.13
N VAL A 67 -1.03 7.44 2.54
CA VAL A 67 0.14 7.96 1.81
C VAL A 67 1.39 7.13 2.08
N ILE A 68 1.61 6.66 3.31
CA ILE A 68 2.83 5.95 3.66
C ILE A 68 2.73 4.47 3.31
N PHE A 69 1.75 3.76 3.85
CA PHE A 69 1.68 2.30 3.73
C PHE A 69 0.93 1.84 2.50
N ALA A 70 -0.10 2.57 2.05
CA ALA A 70 -0.77 2.23 0.80
C ALA A 70 0.02 2.70 -0.43
N PHE A 71 0.19 4.01 -0.61
CA PHE A 71 0.98 4.56 -1.72
C PHE A 71 2.46 4.17 -1.64
N GLY A 72 3.16 4.57 -0.56
CA GLY A 72 4.58 4.28 -0.39
C GLY A 72 4.88 2.78 -0.30
N GLY A 73 4.06 2.01 0.42
CA GLY A 73 4.21 0.56 0.53
C GLY A 73 4.02 -0.17 -0.79
N CYS A 74 2.97 0.15 -1.57
CA CYS A 74 2.81 -0.43 -2.91
C CYS A 74 3.95 -0.02 -3.85
N ALA A 75 4.43 1.23 -3.77
CA ALA A 75 5.57 1.69 -4.56
C ALA A 75 6.82 0.87 -4.24
N LEU A 76 7.10 0.67 -2.95
CA LEU A 76 8.27 -0.07 -2.49
C LEU A 76 8.20 -1.54 -2.88
N MET A 77 7.06 -2.21 -2.66
CA MET A 77 6.87 -3.62 -3.03
C MET A 77 6.92 -3.82 -4.55
N GLY A 78 6.24 -2.99 -5.34
CA GLY A 78 6.28 -3.09 -6.80
C GLY A 78 7.69 -2.89 -7.36
N THR A 79 8.41 -1.91 -6.82
CA THR A 79 9.77 -1.58 -7.26
C THR A 79 10.77 -2.65 -6.82
N SER A 80 10.70 -3.13 -5.58
CA SER A 80 11.62 -4.16 -5.07
C SER A 80 11.47 -5.47 -5.84
N LEU A 81 10.23 -5.92 -6.08
CA LEU A 81 9.93 -7.13 -6.84
C LEU A 81 10.36 -7.02 -8.30
N TYR A 82 10.35 -5.82 -8.88
CA TYR A 82 10.88 -5.61 -10.24
C TYR A 82 12.40 -5.59 -10.26
N ILE A 83 13.04 -4.78 -9.41
CA ILE A 83 14.48 -4.58 -9.39
C ILE A 83 15.21 -5.88 -9.04
N VAL A 84 14.76 -6.62 -8.02
CA VAL A 84 15.44 -7.85 -7.56
C VAL A 84 15.51 -8.92 -8.66
N GLN A 85 14.48 -9.00 -9.51
CA GLN A 85 14.46 -9.93 -10.63
C GLN A 85 15.51 -9.56 -11.69
N LEU A 86 15.67 -8.26 -11.95
CA LEU A 86 16.64 -7.75 -12.93
C LEU A 86 18.08 -7.85 -12.41
N THR A 87 18.32 -7.46 -11.16
CA THR A 87 19.67 -7.39 -10.60
C THR A 87 20.24 -8.78 -10.31
N CYS A 88 19.40 -9.73 -9.88
CA CYS A 88 19.81 -11.11 -9.66
C CYS A 88 19.70 -11.97 -10.93
N GLN A 89 19.10 -11.44 -12.00
CA GLN A 89 18.75 -12.20 -13.21
C GLN A 89 18.07 -13.53 -12.88
N ALA A 90 17.05 -13.47 -12.00
CA ALA A 90 16.30 -14.63 -11.55
C ALA A 90 14.80 -14.29 -11.44
N LYS A 91 13.95 -15.31 -11.64
CA LYS A 91 12.51 -15.20 -11.39
C LYS A 91 12.25 -15.11 -9.88
N LEU A 92 11.17 -14.43 -9.49
CA LEU A 92 10.73 -14.40 -8.08
C LEU A 92 10.57 -15.80 -7.50
N PHE A 93 11.11 -15.98 -6.30
CA PHE A 93 10.90 -17.17 -5.49
C PHE A 93 9.41 -17.35 -5.18
N LEU A 94 8.90 -18.57 -5.36
CA LEU A 94 7.51 -18.96 -5.11
C LEU A 94 6.48 -17.92 -5.61
N SER A 95 6.15 -17.95 -6.90
CA SER A 95 5.21 -16.98 -7.51
C SER A 95 3.86 -16.81 -6.77
N GLY A 96 3.38 -17.85 -6.06
CA GLY A 96 2.19 -17.77 -5.20
C GLY A 96 2.36 -16.87 -3.98
N LEU A 97 3.56 -16.82 -3.40
CA LEU A 97 3.87 -15.97 -2.24
C LEU A 97 3.80 -14.49 -2.60
N ALA A 98 4.34 -14.08 -3.74
CA ALA A 98 4.23 -12.70 -4.21
C ALA A 98 2.76 -12.27 -4.42
N SER A 99 1.90 -13.19 -4.87
CA SER A 99 0.47 -12.92 -4.99
C SER A 99 -0.23 -12.84 -3.63
N PHE A 100 0.20 -13.64 -2.65
CA PHE A 100 -0.28 -13.55 -1.26
C PHE A 100 0.09 -12.19 -0.66
N VAL A 101 1.34 -11.75 -0.83
CA VAL A 101 1.80 -10.44 -0.35
C VAL A 101 0.95 -9.32 -0.96
N PHE A 102 0.69 -9.38 -2.27
CA PHE A 102 -0.19 -8.40 -2.93
C PHE A 102 -1.58 -8.35 -2.28
N TRP A 103 -2.33 -9.47 -2.29
CA TRP A 103 -3.71 -9.45 -1.77
C TRP A 103 -3.78 -9.19 -0.26
N GLY A 104 -2.82 -9.69 0.50
CA GLY A 104 -2.68 -9.42 1.93
C GLY A 104 -2.46 -7.94 2.20
N TRP A 105 -1.58 -7.28 1.44
CA TRP A 105 -1.33 -5.85 1.58
C TRP A 105 -2.56 -5.01 1.17
N GLN A 106 -3.26 -5.40 0.10
CA GLN A 106 -4.51 -4.75 -0.27
C GLN A 106 -5.58 -4.89 0.83
N LEU A 107 -5.67 -6.04 1.48
CA LEU A 107 -6.57 -6.26 2.60
C LEU A 107 -6.23 -5.37 3.80
N VAL A 108 -4.95 -5.25 4.16
CA VAL A 108 -4.49 -4.32 5.21
C VAL A 108 -4.96 -2.88 4.92
N ILE A 109 -4.76 -2.41 3.69
CA ILE A 109 -5.13 -1.05 3.30
C ILE A 109 -6.65 -0.84 3.37
N VAL A 110 -7.44 -1.82 2.91
CA VAL A 110 -8.91 -1.75 2.98
C VAL A 110 -9.37 -1.75 4.44
N LEU A 111 -8.76 -2.56 5.31
CA LEU A 111 -9.07 -2.56 6.73
C LEU A 111 -8.76 -1.19 7.35
N ALA A 112 -7.59 -0.60 7.07
CA ALA A 112 -7.25 0.75 7.51
C ALA A 112 -8.27 1.81 7.04
N ALA A 113 -8.74 1.71 5.79
CA ALA A 113 -9.75 2.60 5.24
C ALA A 113 -11.11 2.52 5.94
N ILE A 114 -11.43 1.38 6.55
CA ILE A 114 -12.67 1.17 7.28
C ILE A 114 -12.51 1.52 8.76
N THR A 115 -11.46 0.99 9.42
CA THR A 115 -11.33 1.05 10.88
C THR A 115 -10.95 2.44 11.38
N LEU A 116 -10.11 3.18 10.64
CA LEU A 116 -9.66 4.51 11.08
C LEU A 116 -10.80 5.53 11.10
N PRO A 117 -11.67 5.65 10.07
CA PRO A 117 -12.88 6.46 10.15
C PRO A 117 -13.88 6.01 11.22
N MET A 118 -13.92 4.72 11.56
CA MET A 118 -14.71 4.20 12.68
C MET A 118 -14.14 4.59 14.05
N GLY A 119 -12.94 5.16 14.09
CA GLY A 119 -12.28 5.61 15.32
C GLY A 119 -11.54 4.49 16.07
N LEU A 120 -11.35 3.33 15.45
CA LEU A 120 -10.59 2.22 16.02
C LEU A 120 -9.10 2.50 15.80
N THR A 121 -8.44 3.05 16.81
CA THR A 121 -7.03 3.40 16.74
C THR A 121 -6.30 3.30 18.08
N THR A 122 -5.03 2.89 18.02
CA THR A 122 -4.12 2.84 19.17
C THR A 122 -3.57 4.21 19.58
N SER A 123 -3.87 5.28 18.83
CA SER A 123 -3.36 6.66 19.00
C SER A 123 -1.83 6.83 18.83
N LYS A 124 -1.10 5.80 18.41
CA LYS A 124 0.34 5.87 18.12
C LYS A 124 0.54 6.25 16.65
N GLU A 125 1.26 7.33 16.39
CA GLU A 125 1.50 7.78 15.01
C GLU A 125 2.25 6.73 14.20
N TYR A 126 1.79 6.48 12.98
CA TYR A 126 2.27 5.44 12.07
C TYR A 126 2.11 3.99 12.56
N ALA A 127 1.40 3.80 13.67
CA ALA A 127 1.04 2.51 14.25
C ALA A 127 -0.44 2.54 14.70
N GLU A 128 -1.27 3.30 13.99
CA GLU A 128 -2.64 3.62 14.40
C GLU A 128 -3.58 2.42 14.33
N LEU A 129 -3.25 1.40 13.53
CA LEU A 129 -4.09 0.25 13.28
C LEU A 129 -4.17 -0.67 14.51
N GLU A 130 -5.31 -1.34 14.68
CA GLU A 130 -5.52 -2.24 15.81
C GLU A 130 -4.77 -3.57 15.64
N TRP A 131 -4.53 -4.24 16.77
CA TRP A 131 -3.72 -5.46 16.85
C TRP A 131 -4.06 -6.59 15.85
N PRO A 132 -5.33 -6.83 15.41
CA PRO A 132 -5.59 -7.86 14.40
C PRO A 132 -4.96 -7.51 13.05
N ILE A 133 -4.92 -6.21 12.73
CA ILE A 133 -4.30 -5.70 11.50
C ILE A 133 -2.78 -5.74 11.63
N ASP A 134 -2.23 -5.48 12.81
CA ASP A 134 -0.78 -5.61 13.08
C ASP A 134 -0.30 -7.05 12.86
N ILE A 135 -1.07 -8.05 13.31
CA ILE A 135 -0.77 -9.47 13.05
C ILE A 135 -0.81 -9.74 11.55
N LEU A 136 -1.84 -9.25 10.84
CA LEU A 136 -1.95 -9.43 9.40
C LEU A 136 -0.75 -8.81 8.66
N ILE A 137 -0.36 -7.58 9.02
CA ILE A 137 0.82 -6.91 8.47
C ILE A 137 2.06 -7.77 8.69
N THR A 138 2.25 -8.27 9.90
CA THR A 138 3.41 -9.11 10.26
C THR A 138 3.45 -10.38 9.39
N LEU A 139 2.30 -11.04 9.20
CA LEU A 139 2.21 -12.25 8.37
C LEU A 139 2.43 -11.98 6.87
N VAL A 140 2.02 -10.81 6.39
CA VAL A 140 2.17 -10.41 4.98
C VAL A 140 3.60 -9.96 4.68
N TRP A 141 4.30 -9.41 5.67
CA TRP A 141 5.64 -8.86 5.52
C TRP A 141 6.75 -9.92 5.57
N VAL A 142 6.54 -11.00 6.32
CA VAL A 142 7.50 -12.12 6.50
C VAL A 142 7.38 -13.13 5.37
#